data_AF-A0A7C9A7V1-F1
#
_entry.id   AF-A0A7C9A7V1-F1
#
_cell.length_a   1.000
_cell.length_b   1.000
_cell.length_c   1.000
_cell.angle_alpha   90.00
_cell.angle_beta   90.00
_cell.angle_gamma   90.00
#
_symmetry.space_group_name_H-M   'P 1'
#
loop_
_entity.id
_entity.type
_entity.pdbx_description
1 polymer ?
#
loop_
_entity_poly.entity_id
_entity_poly.type
_entity_poly.pdbx_seq_one_letter_code
_entity_poly.pdbx_strand_id
1 'polypeptide(L)'
;VPFQDFPTISAVCRAWSAEIRLSEFRRLRKAAGVTRPVLVLAQARPHDPNQSPGDSIKQNPSRPIYGLTVFDPVTGCRTSLPAIPGMPEGMPMFCGLLGCGSDLLVIGGWDPSTWLASKAV
;
A
#
# COMPACT_ATOMS: atom_id res chain seq x y z
N VAL A 1 6.21 8.08 17.12
CA VAL A 1 5.66 6.73 16.85
C VAL A 1 5.93 6.32 15.42
N PRO A 2 6.76 5.27 15.22
CA PRO A 2 6.82 4.37 14.07
C PRO A 2 5.67 4.41 13.08
N PHE A 3 5.81 4.42 11.75
CA PHE A 3 4.68 3.92 10.93
C PHE A 3 4.43 2.43 11.27
N GLN A 4 5.50 1.66 11.38
CA GLN A 4 5.48 0.23 11.68
C GLN A 4 4.93 -0.14 13.06
N ASP A 5 4.83 0.82 13.98
CA ASP A 5 4.35 0.56 15.35
C ASP A 5 2.84 0.73 15.46
N PHE A 6 2.19 1.35 14.48
CA PHE A 6 0.72 1.55 14.49
C PHE A 6 -0.07 0.23 14.56
N PRO A 7 0.30 -0.85 13.86
CA PRO A 7 -0.34 -2.15 14.04
C PRO A 7 -0.28 -2.63 15.50
N THR A 8 0.89 -2.52 16.15
CA THR A 8 1.07 -2.92 17.55
C THR A 8 0.20 -2.09 18.48
N ILE A 9 0.17 -0.76 18.31
CA ILE A 9 -0.65 0.13 19.13
C ILE A 9 -2.14 -0.15 18.91
N SER A 10 -2.56 -0.42 17.68
CA SER A 10 -3.93 -0.80 17.37
C SER A 10 -4.34 -2.15 17.98
N ALA A 11 -3.39 -3.01 18.36
CA ALA A 11 -3.69 -4.31 18.95
C ALA A 11 -3.92 -4.25 20.48
N VAL A 12 -3.63 -3.12 21.14
CA VAL A 12 -3.71 -2.99 22.60
C VAL A 12 -5.14 -3.17 23.11
N CYS A 13 -6.12 -2.47 22.54
CA CYS A 13 -7.53 -2.67 22.83
C CYS A 13 -8.43 -2.16 21.69
N ARG A 14 -9.70 -2.58 21.68
CA ARG A 14 -10.67 -2.17 20.64
C ARG A 14 -10.91 -0.67 20.61
N ALA A 15 -10.93 -0.01 21.77
CA ALA A 15 -11.11 1.44 21.87
C ALA A 15 -9.94 2.19 21.22
N TRP A 16 -8.70 1.79 21.53
CA TRP A 16 -7.51 2.36 20.89
C TRP A 16 -7.46 2.12 19.38
N SER A 17 -7.85 0.91 18.92
CA SER A 17 -7.95 0.61 17.50
C SER A 17 -8.95 1.53 16.79
N ALA A 18 -10.12 1.76 17.41
CA ALA A 18 -11.13 2.65 16.86
C ALA A 18 -10.62 4.09 16.76
N GLU A 19 -9.99 4.61 17.81
CA GLU A 19 -9.46 5.98 17.86
C GLU A 19 -8.39 6.23 16.77
N ILE A 20 -7.44 5.31 16.61
CA ILE A 20 -6.33 5.43 15.63
C ILE A 20 -6.82 5.42 14.18
N ARG A 21 -8.01 4.84 13.93
CA ARG A 21 -8.62 4.79 12.60
C ARG A 21 -9.32 6.09 12.21
N LEU A 22 -9.65 6.96 13.18
CA LEU A 22 -10.29 8.25 12.92
C LEU A 22 -9.36 9.22 12.18
N SER A 23 -9.95 10.03 11.31
CA SER A 23 -9.21 11.07 10.58
C SER A 23 -8.77 12.20 11.54
N GLU A 24 -9.58 12.48 12.56
CA GLU A 24 -9.32 13.46 13.62
C GLU A 24 -8.03 13.14 14.37
N PHE A 25 -7.78 11.87 14.68
CA PHE A 25 -6.55 11.43 15.33
C PHE A 25 -5.31 11.82 14.50
N ARG A 26 -5.34 11.58 13.18
CA ARG A 26 -4.25 11.96 12.27
C ARG A 26 -4.11 13.49 12.17
N ARG A 27 -5.22 14.21 12.12
CA ARG A 27 -5.25 15.68 12.08
C ARG A 27 -4.64 16.29 13.34
N LEU A 28 -5.00 15.79 14.51
CA LEU A 28 -4.48 16.25 15.80
C LEU A 28 -2.98 15.96 15.94
N ARG A 29 -2.53 14.77 15.52
CA ARG A 29 -1.09 14.46 15.48
C ARG A 29 -0.31 15.39 14.56
N LYS A 30 -0.87 15.73 13.39
CA LYS A 30 -0.25 16.67 12.44
C LYS A 30 -0.18 18.07 13.04
N ALA A 31 -1.26 18.55 13.66
CA ALA A 31 -1.31 19.86 14.32
C ALA A 31 -0.34 19.96 15.51
N ALA A 32 -0.18 18.87 16.26
CA ALA A 32 0.78 18.78 17.36
C ALA A 32 2.24 18.61 16.91
N GLY A 33 2.52 18.53 15.60
CA GLY A 33 3.89 18.39 15.08
C GLY A 33 4.54 17.02 15.35
N VAL A 34 3.75 16.00 15.72
CA VAL A 34 4.26 14.67 16.08
C VAL A 34 4.13 13.65 14.92
N THR A 35 3.90 14.13 13.71
CA THR A 35 3.92 13.34 12.48
C THR A 35 5.30 13.37 11.84
N ARG A 36 5.66 12.30 11.15
CA ARG A 36 6.84 12.22 10.28
C ARG A 36 6.41 12.04 8.83
N PRO A 37 7.17 12.55 7.85
CA PRO A 37 6.95 12.16 6.46
C PRO A 37 7.32 10.68 6.26
N VAL A 38 6.56 9.99 5.42
CA VAL A 38 6.88 8.66 4.90
C VAL A 38 6.78 8.71 3.38
N LEU A 39 7.50 7.83 2.69
CA LEU A 39 7.39 7.66 1.25
C LEU A 39 6.50 6.45 0.96
N VAL A 40 5.59 6.57 0.01
CA VAL A 40 4.85 5.43 -0.53
C VAL A 40 5.32 5.16 -1.95
N LEU A 41 5.71 3.92 -2.21
CA LEU A 41 6.35 3.51 -3.44
C LEU A 41 5.53 2.39 -4.09
N ALA A 42 5.31 2.49 -5.40
CA ALA A 42 4.92 1.37 -6.24
C ALA A 42 6.15 0.54 -6.57
N GLN A 43 6.20 -0.72 -6.13
CA GLN A 43 7.36 -1.58 -6.35
C GLN A 43 6.93 -2.97 -6.79
N ALA A 44 7.74 -3.58 -7.66
CA ALA A 44 7.59 -4.98 -8.03
C ALA A 44 7.71 -5.84 -6.77
N ARG A 45 6.74 -6.73 -6.56
CA ARG A 45 6.79 -7.72 -5.48
C ARG A 45 7.82 -8.78 -5.85
N PRO A 46 8.63 -9.24 -4.89
CA PRO A 46 9.47 -10.41 -5.09
C PRO A 46 8.58 -11.59 -5.50
N HIS A 47 9.02 -12.36 -6.49
CA HIS A 47 8.37 -13.61 -6.84
C HIS A 47 8.45 -14.55 -5.63
N ASP A 48 7.31 -15.08 -5.19
CA ASP A 48 7.28 -16.08 -4.12
C ASP A 48 7.64 -17.44 -4.72
N PRO A 49 8.80 -18.02 -4.36
CA PRO A 49 9.25 -19.29 -4.92
C PRO A 49 8.34 -20.48 -4.53
N ASN A 50 7.46 -20.32 -3.55
CA ASN A 50 6.49 -21.34 -3.13
C ASN A 50 5.13 -21.23 -3.84
N GLN A 51 4.92 -20.22 -4.70
CA GLN A 51 3.72 -20.19 -5.54
C GLN A 51 3.82 -21.30 -6.60
N SER A 52 2.89 -22.25 -6.51
CA SER A 52 2.78 -23.34 -7.47
C SER A 52 2.68 -22.76 -8.88
N PRO A 53 3.43 -23.29 -9.86
CA PRO A 53 3.36 -22.79 -11.23
C PRO A 53 1.94 -22.90 -11.84
N GLY A 54 1.05 -23.72 -11.26
CA GLY A 54 -0.27 -24.03 -11.81
C GLY A 54 -1.31 -22.91 -11.85
N ASP A 55 -1.28 -21.93 -10.94
CA ASP A 55 -2.34 -20.90 -10.87
C ASP A 55 -1.96 -19.57 -11.54
N SER A 56 -0.67 -19.35 -11.80
CA SER A 56 -0.16 -18.13 -12.45
C SER A 56 0.40 -18.37 -13.87
N ILE A 57 0.64 -19.61 -14.30
CA ILE A 57 1.18 -19.92 -15.64
C ILE A 57 0.25 -19.56 -16.79
N LYS A 58 -1.06 -19.34 -16.55
CA LYS A 58 -1.93 -18.82 -17.63
C LYS A 58 -1.70 -17.33 -17.94
N GLN A 59 -0.96 -16.60 -17.09
CA GLN A 59 -0.60 -15.20 -17.30
C GLN A 59 0.93 -15.07 -17.28
N ASN A 60 1.53 -15.20 -18.46
CA ASN A 60 2.91 -14.82 -18.81
C ASN A 60 3.91 -14.67 -17.62
N PRO A 61 4.80 -15.66 -17.38
CA PRO A 61 5.71 -15.71 -16.21
C PRO A 61 6.75 -14.57 -16.13
N SER A 62 6.68 -13.58 -17.02
CA SER A 62 7.63 -12.47 -17.14
C SER A 62 7.12 -11.13 -16.58
N ARG A 63 5.92 -11.08 -16.00
CA ARG A 63 5.31 -9.80 -15.59
C ARG A 63 5.40 -9.59 -14.07
N PRO A 64 6.13 -8.57 -13.59
CA PRO A 64 6.20 -8.25 -12.17
C PRO A 64 4.84 -7.72 -11.68
N ILE A 65 4.34 -8.31 -10.59
CA ILE A 65 3.15 -7.81 -9.89
C ILE A 65 3.59 -6.62 -9.02
N TYR A 66 3.03 -5.45 -9.24
CA TYR A 66 3.32 -4.26 -8.44
C TYR A 66 2.43 -4.18 -7.20
N GLY A 67 3.05 -3.79 -6.08
CA GLY A 67 2.36 -3.50 -4.83
C GLY A 67 2.88 -2.22 -4.19
N LEU A 68 2.19 -1.78 -3.14
CA LEU A 68 2.57 -0.59 -2.39
C LEU A 68 3.53 -0.94 -1.26
N THR A 69 4.53 -0.09 -1.07
CA THR A 69 5.47 -0.17 0.04
C THR A 69 5.57 1.18 0.73
N VAL A 70 5.51 1.20 2.06
CA VAL A 70 5.84 2.37 2.87
C VAL A 70 7.31 2.31 3.26
N PHE A 71 8.02 3.43 3.07
CA PHE A 71 9.39 3.63 3.51
C PHE A 71 9.46 4.82 4.46
N ASP A 72 10.00 4.59 5.66
CA ASP A 72 10.27 5.65 6.63
C ASP A 72 11.73 6.09 6.51
N PRO A 73 12.01 7.30 5.99
CA PRO A 73 13.38 7.76 5.73
C PRO A 73 14.18 7.99 7.01
N VAL A 74 13.52 8.17 8.17
CA VAL A 74 14.21 8.42 9.43
C VAL A 74 14.74 7.11 10.03
N THR A 75 13.97 6.04 9.92
CA THR A 75 14.34 4.73 10.49
C THR A 75 14.98 3.80 9.46
N GLY A 76 14.84 4.09 8.17
CA GLY A 76 15.23 3.20 7.07
C GLY A 76 14.32 1.99 6.92
N CYS A 77 13.28 1.88 7.74
CA CYS A 77 12.40 0.73 7.74
C CYS A 77 11.45 0.76 6.53
N ARG A 78 11.20 -0.43 5.98
CA ARG A 78 10.36 -0.66 4.81
C ARG A 78 9.28 -1.67 5.16
N THR A 79 8.03 -1.37 4.82
CA THR A 79 6.89 -2.27 5.09
C THR A 79 6.01 -2.38 3.85
N SER A 80 5.81 -3.62 3.38
CA SER A 80 4.86 -3.91 2.30
C SER A 80 3.43 -3.72 2.80
N LEU A 81 2.59 -3.05 2.01
CA LEU A 81 1.17 -2.92 2.29
C LEU A 81 0.39 -4.12 1.72
N PRO A 82 -0.77 -4.46 2.33
CA PRO A 82 -1.67 -5.47 1.78
C PRO A 82 -2.11 -5.09 0.36
N ALA A 83 -2.62 -6.08 -0.38
CA ALA A 83 -3.22 -5.85 -1.69
C ALA A 83 -4.37 -4.82 -1.57
N ILE A 84 -4.51 -3.98 -2.60
CA ILE A 84 -5.58 -2.98 -2.65
C ILE A 84 -6.91 -3.74 -2.82
N PRO A 85 -7.93 -3.47 -1.99
CA PRO A 85 -9.24 -4.08 -2.16
C PRO A 85 -9.78 -3.86 -3.59
N GLY A 86 -10.25 -4.92 -4.23
CA GLY A 86 -10.71 -4.87 -5.63
C GLY A 86 -9.60 -5.01 -6.69
N MET A 87 -8.34 -5.14 -6.29
CA MET A 87 -7.18 -5.35 -7.19
C MET A 87 -6.33 -6.55 -6.75
N PRO A 88 -6.87 -7.79 -6.84
CA PRO A 88 -6.16 -9.00 -6.38
C PRO A 88 -4.91 -9.30 -7.22
N GLU A 89 -4.95 -8.98 -8.53
CA GLU A 89 -3.85 -9.17 -9.48
C GLU A 89 -2.73 -8.11 -9.36
N GLY A 90 -2.85 -7.21 -8.38
CA GLY A 90 -1.90 -6.14 -8.13
C GLY A 90 -2.31 -4.79 -8.70
N MET A 91 -1.44 -3.81 -8.52
CA MET A 91 -1.68 -2.42 -8.92
C MET A 91 -1.62 -2.27 -10.46
N PRO A 92 -2.44 -1.39 -11.08
CA PRO A 92 -2.36 -1.16 -12.52
C PRO A 92 -0.96 -0.70 -12.94
N MET A 93 -0.50 -1.18 -14.10
CA MET A 93 0.80 -0.78 -14.64
C MET A 93 0.75 0.69 -15.05
N PHE A 94 1.86 1.42 -14.85
CA PHE A 94 1.97 2.84 -15.23
C PHE A 94 0.91 3.77 -14.58
N CYS A 95 0.29 3.36 -13.48
CA CYS A 95 -0.65 4.23 -12.76
C CYS A 95 0.08 5.38 -12.05
N GLY A 96 -0.65 6.47 -11.80
CA GLY A 96 -0.20 7.53 -10.90
C GLY A 96 -0.47 7.16 -9.44
N LEU A 97 0.43 7.58 -8.55
CA LEU A 97 0.21 7.56 -7.11
C LEU A 97 0.13 9.00 -6.58
N LEU A 98 -0.93 9.30 -5.84
CA LEU A 98 -1.14 10.63 -5.27
C LEU A 98 -1.51 10.54 -3.78
N GLY A 99 -0.79 11.29 -2.94
CA GLY A 99 -1.19 11.51 -1.57
C GLY A 99 -2.21 12.65 -1.49
N CYS A 100 -3.37 12.40 -0.88
CA CYS A 100 -4.40 13.40 -0.62
C CYS A 100 -4.79 13.38 0.86
N GLY A 101 -4.26 14.32 1.66
CA GLY A 101 -4.54 14.35 3.09
C GLY A 101 -4.02 13.09 3.81
N SER A 102 -4.93 12.26 4.34
CA SER A 102 -4.58 10.96 4.93
C SER A 102 -4.69 9.79 3.98
N ASP A 103 -5.11 10.04 2.74
CA ASP A 103 -5.48 9.02 1.78
C ASP A 103 -4.43 8.92 0.67
N LEU A 104 -4.36 7.76 0.06
CA LEU A 104 -3.50 7.47 -1.08
C LEU A 104 -4.39 7.01 -2.24
N LEU A 105 -4.29 7.72 -3.35
CA LEU A 105 -5.06 7.47 -4.57
C LEU A 105 -4.19 6.78 -5.60
N VAL A 106 -4.80 5.83 -6.33
CA VAL A 106 -4.20 5.11 -7.45
C VAL A 106 -5.00 5.45 -8.70
N ILE A 107 -4.42 6.25 -9.59
CA ILE A 107 -5.16 6.85 -10.70
C ILE A 107 -4.66 6.28 -12.04
N GLY A 108 -5.61 5.80 -12.84
CA GLY A 108 -5.38 5.33 -14.19
C GLY A 108 -4.47 4.11 -14.27
N GLY A 109 -3.58 4.11 -15.27
CA GLY A 109 -2.74 2.97 -15.60
C GLY A 109 -3.44 1.93 -16.45
N TRP A 110 -2.78 0.79 -16.66
CA TRP A 110 -3.25 -0.30 -17.51
C TRP A 110 -3.49 -1.55 -16.65
N ASP A 111 -4.59 -2.25 -16.94
CA ASP A 111 -4.88 -3.50 -16.28
C ASP A 111 -3.80 -4.54 -16.63
N PRO A 112 -3.16 -5.19 -15.62
CA PRO A 112 -2.00 -6.03 -15.83
C PRO A 112 -2.29 -7.29 -16.66
N SER A 113 -3.54 -7.74 -16.67
CA SER A 113 -3.98 -8.94 -17.38
C SER A 113 -4.41 -8.62 -18.82
N THR A 114 -5.23 -7.59 -19.01
CA THR A 114 -5.87 -7.24 -20.29
C THR A 114 -5.10 -6.21 -21.12
N TRP A 115 -4.20 -5.44 -20.52
CA TRP A 115 -3.46 -4.33 -21.16
C TRP A 115 -4.32 -3.19 -21.67
N LEU A 116 -5.60 -3.17 -21.29
CA LEU A 116 -6.49 -2.05 -21.55
C LEU A 116 -6.31 -0.99 -20.46
N ALA A 117 -6.74 0.24 -20.78
CA ALA A 117 -6.78 1.31 -19.78
C ALA A 117 -7.64 0.87 -18.58
N SER A 118 -7.04 0.93 -17.39
CA SER A 118 -7.70 0.63 -16.13
C SER A 118 -8.72 1.72 -15.81
N LYS A 119 -9.85 1.31 -15.21
CA LYS A 119 -10.86 2.22 -14.66
C LYS A 119 -10.52 2.67 -13.22
N ALA A 120 -9.30 2.41 -12.74
CA ALA A 120 -8.85 2.86 -11.43
C ALA A 120 -8.85 4.39 -11.35
N VAL A 121 -9.50 4.94 -10.33
CA VAL A 121 -9.57 6.36 -10.00
C VAL A 121 -9.30 6.51 -8.51
#